data_AF-A0A812N6C2-F1
#
_entry.id   AF-A0A812N6C2-F1
#
_cell.length_a   1.000
_cell.length_b   1.000
_cell.length_c   1.000
_cell.angle_alpha   90.00
_cell.angle_beta   90.00
_cell.angle_gamma   90.00
#
_symmetry.space_group_name_H-M   'P 1'
#
loop_
_entity.id
_entity.type
_entity.pdbx_description
1 polymer ?
#
loop_
_entity_poly.entity_id
_entity_poly.type
_entity_poly.pdbx_seq_one_letter_code
_entity_poly.pdbx_strand_id
1 'polypeptide(L)'
;MVMFEKAEQEYKDLLSRRDIILNDKSKIEKVIKDLDEKKSETLRRTWKKVNKDFDSIFGTLLPNAGAKLEPPQGMDETEGLEIKVSFHGVWKQSLTELSGGQRSLLALSLVLALLLFKPAPMYILDEIDSALDLSHTQNIGHMIRTHFPHSQFIVVSLKEGMFNHANVLFRTRFIDGTSTVTRYAIRDEDDRVEMPAKKKARTEATAK
;
A
#
# COMPACT_ATOMS: atom_id res chain seq x y z
N MET A 1 70.54 -25.82 -18.24
CA MET A 1 70.48 -24.59 -17.42
C MET A 1 69.29 -23.72 -17.81
N VAL A 2 69.16 -23.29 -19.07
CA VAL A 2 68.06 -22.38 -19.53
C VAL A 2 66.63 -22.89 -19.23
N MET A 3 66.37 -24.19 -19.32
CA MET A 3 65.04 -24.75 -19.00
C MET A 3 64.66 -24.66 -17.52
N PHE A 4 65.64 -24.72 -16.61
CA PHE A 4 65.39 -24.71 -15.17
C PHE A 4 65.10 -23.29 -14.67
N GLU A 5 65.83 -22.30 -15.17
CA GLU A 5 65.57 -20.88 -14.91
C GLU A 5 64.19 -20.44 -15.41
N LYS A 6 63.77 -20.92 -16.59
CA LYS A 6 62.44 -20.61 -17.14
C LYS A 6 61.32 -21.20 -16.28
N ALA A 7 61.47 -22.45 -15.83
CA ALA A 7 60.50 -23.09 -14.93
C ALA A 7 60.45 -22.42 -13.55
N GLU A 8 61.59 -21.97 -13.02
CA GLU A 8 61.64 -21.22 -11.76
C GLU A 8 60.92 -19.86 -11.86
N GLN A 9 61.10 -19.16 -12.99
CA GLN A 9 60.42 -17.90 -13.26
C GLN A 9 58.89 -18.09 -13.37
N GLU A 10 58.45 -19.09 -14.14
CA GLU A 10 57.02 -19.43 -14.25
C GLU A 10 56.41 -19.80 -12.90
N TYR A 11 57.15 -20.53 -12.05
CA TYR A 11 56.72 -20.87 -10.70
C TYR A 11 56.55 -19.63 -9.80
N LYS A 12 57.50 -18.68 -9.85
CA LYS A 12 57.41 -17.41 -9.10
C LYS A 12 56.23 -16.56 -9.57
N ASP A 13 55.99 -16.48 -10.88
CA ASP A 13 54.86 -15.74 -11.45
C ASP A 13 53.52 -16.37 -11.04
N LEU A 14 53.42 -17.70 -11.05
CA LEU A 14 52.25 -18.45 -10.57
C LEU A 14 51.97 -18.20 -9.09
N LEU A 15 53.00 -18.21 -8.24
CA LEU A 15 52.86 -17.89 -6.81
C LEU A 15 52.36 -16.46 -6.60
N SER A 16 52.91 -15.48 -7.31
CA SER A 16 52.46 -14.08 -7.24
C SER A 16 50.98 -13.95 -7.62
N ARG A 17 50.56 -14.57 -8.73
CA ARG A 17 49.16 -14.56 -9.18
C ARG A 17 48.24 -15.23 -8.16
N ARG A 18 48.67 -16.35 -7.57
CA ARG A 18 47.91 -17.04 -6.51
C ARG A 18 47.67 -16.10 -5.33
N ASP A 19 48.71 -15.40 -4.87
CA ASP A 19 48.61 -14.52 -3.71
C ASP A 19 47.72 -13.30 -4.00
N ILE A 20 47.75 -12.76 -5.22
CA ILE A 20 46.80 -11.72 -5.67
C ILE A 20 45.36 -12.25 -5.60
N ILE A 21 45.09 -13.42 -6.17
CA ILE A 21 43.74 -14.03 -6.17
C ILE A 21 43.24 -14.28 -4.74
N LEU A 22 44.11 -14.78 -3.85
CA LEU A 22 43.77 -15.01 -2.45
C LEU A 22 43.43 -13.71 -1.72
N ASN A 23 44.19 -12.64 -1.98
CA ASN A 23 43.91 -11.33 -1.40
C ASN A 23 42.60 -10.74 -1.93
N ASP A 24 42.35 -10.84 -3.24
CA ASP A 24 41.12 -10.33 -3.85
C ASP A 24 39.89 -11.12 -3.40
N LYS A 25 40.01 -12.45 -3.23
CA LYS A 25 38.98 -13.26 -2.59
C LYS A 25 38.65 -12.74 -1.20
N SER A 26 39.67 -12.48 -0.36
CA SER A 26 39.46 -11.95 0.99
C SER A 26 38.78 -10.58 0.99
N LYS A 27 39.10 -9.70 0.03
CA LYS A 27 38.43 -8.41 -0.12
C LYS A 27 36.95 -8.58 -0.50
N ILE A 28 36.65 -9.46 -1.45
CA ILE A 28 35.27 -9.74 -1.87
C ILE A 28 34.46 -10.31 -0.70
N GLU A 29 35.01 -11.26 0.06
CA GLU A 29 34.36 -11.83 1.24
C GLU A 29 34.05 -10.77 2.31
N LYS A 30 34.97 -9.82 2.53
CA LYS A 30 34.72 -8.66 3.43
C LYS A 30 33.60 -7.78 2.92
N VAL A 31 33.61 -7.44 1.63
CA VAL A 31 32.56 -6.60 1.02
C VAL A 31 31.19 -7.27 1.09
N ILE A 32 31.11 -8.59 0.87
CA ILE A 32 29.87 -9.37 1.01
C ILE A 32 29.36 -9.24 2.45
N LYS A 33 30.23 -9.46 3.44
CA LYS A 33 29.86 -9.35 4.85
C LYS A 33 29.34 -7.95 5.22
N ASP A 34 30.05 -6.90 4.81
CA ASP A 34 29.64 -5.52 5.07
C ASP A 34 28.30 -5.18 4.40
N LEU A 35 28.03 -5.76 3.22
CA LEU A 35 26.78 -5.55 2.49
C LEU A 35 25.62 -6.30 3.12
N ASP A 36 25.84 -7.51 3.61
CA ASP A 36 24.83 -8.29 4.35
C ASP A 36 24.43 -7.60 5.66
N GLU A 37 25.40 -7.04 6.40
CA GLU A 37 25.11 -6.27 7.62
C GLU A 37 24.24 -5.03 7.31
N LYS A 38 24.60 -4.25 6.29
CA LYS A 38 23.82 -3.08 5.85
C LYS A 38 22.43 -3.44 5.33
N LYS A 39 22.31 -4.57 4.62
CA LYS A 39 21.04 -5.10 4.11
C LYS A 39 20.11 -5.41 5.28
N SER A 40 20.57 -6.19 6.26
CA SER A 40 19.77 -6.57 7.42
C SER A 40 19.36 -5.37 8.26
N GLU A 41 20.25 -4.40 8.47
CA GLU A 41 19.91 -3.15 9.16
C GLU A 41 18.81 -2.36 8.44
N THR A 42 18.96 -2.19 7.11
CA THR A 42 18.00 -1.45 6.28
C THR A 42 16.65 -2.17 6.24
N LEU A 43 16.66 -3.49 6.14
CA LEU A 43 15.46 -4.32 6.17
C LEU A 43 14.73 -4.17 7.51
N ARG A 44 15.44 -4.31 8.63
CA ARG A 44 14.87 -4.18 9.98
C ARG A 44 14.27 -2.79 10.22
N ARG A 45 14.93 -1.73 9.75
CA ARG A 45 14.41 -0.36 9.83
C ARG A 45 13.13 -0.20 8.99
N THR A 46 13.13 -0.75 7.78
CA THR A 46 11.98 -0.69 6.86
C THR A 46 10.80 -1.46 7.43
N TRP A 47 11.03 -2.69 7.90
CA TRP A 47 10.03 -3.53 8.52
C TRP A 47 9.38 -2.83 9.72
N LYS A 48 10.15 -2.27 10.66
CA LYS A 48 9.60 -1.56 11.83
C LYS A 48 8.72 -0.37 11.43
N LYS A 49 9.13 0.41 10.42
CA LYS A 49 8.35 1.56 9.95
C LYS A 49 7.07 1.11 9.24
N VAL A 50 7.19 0.21 8.28
CA VAL A 50 6.04 -0.34 7.53
C VAL A 50 5.05 -1.03 8.47
N ASN A 51 5.53 -1.77 9.49
CA ASN A 51 4.66 -2.45 10.44
C ASN A 51 3.82 -1.47 11.27
N LYS A 52 4.41 -0.34 11.69
CA LYS A 52 3.69 0.73 12.41
C LYS A 52 2.65 1.40 11.51
N ASP A 53 3.05 1.74 10.28
CA ASP A 53 2.16 2.41 9.33
C ASP A 53 1.02 1.48 8.89
N PHE A 54 1.32 0.19 8.73
CA PHE A 54 0.35 -0.86 8.38
C PHE A 54 -0.73 -1.03 9.43
N ASP A 55 -0.36 -1.14 10.72
CA ASP A 55 -1.32 -1.24 11.82
C ASP A 55 -2.21 0.01 11.90
N SER A 56 -1.61 1.19 11.75
CA SER A 56 -2.35 2.47 11.78
C SER A 56 -3.34 2.62 10.61
N ILE A 57 -2.93 2.24 9.40
CA ILE A 57 -3.79 2.31 8.20
C ILE A 57 -4.92 1.29 8.31
N PHE A 58 -4.60 0.05 8.72
CA PHE A 58 -5.58 -1.02 8.83
C PHE A 58 -6.63 -0.71 9.90
N GLY A 59 -6.22 -0.19 11.07
CA GLY A 59 -7.15 0.23 12.13
C GLY A 59 -8.04 1.41 11.75
N THR A 60 -7.60 2.26 10.82
CA THR A 60 -8.42 3.36 10.26
C THR A 60 -9.46 2.82 9.27
N LEU A 61 -9.11 1.79 8.50
CA LEU A 61 -10.01 1.18 7.52
C LEU A 61 -11.04 0.24 8.17
N LEU A 62 -10.64 -0.49 9.20
CA LEU A 62 -11.47 -1.42 9.97
C LEU A 62 -11.35 -1.12 11.47
N PRO A 63 -12.35 -0.44 12.06
CA PRO A 63 -12.38 -0.20 13.49
C PRO A 63 -12.31 -1.50 14.30
N ASN A 64 -11.58 -1.49 15.41
CA ASN A 64 -11.33 -2.66 16.27
C ASN A 64 -10.54 -3.81 15.61
N ALA A 65 -9.88 -3.53 14.49
CA ALA A 65 -8.96 -4.46 13.85
C ALA A 65 -7.52 -3.92 13.93
N GLY A 66 -6.56 -4.81 14.08
CA GLY A 66 -5.12 -4.50 14.04
C GLY A 66 -4.40 -5.46 13.11
N ALA A 67 -3.28 -5.05 12.55
CA ALA A 67 -2.51 -5.89 11.63
C ALA A 67 -1.02 -5.69 11.82
N LYS A 68 -0.26 -6.78 11.76
CA LYS A 68 1.20 -6.74 11.88
C LYS A 68 1.87 -7.76 10.97
N LEU A 69 3.09 -7.45 10.60
CA LEU A 69 4.03 -8.31 9.90
C LEU A 69 4.99 -8.91 10.93
N GLU A 70 5.04 -10.23 11.03
CA GLU A 70 5.98 -10.94 11.90
C GLU A 70 6.70 -12.03 11.12
N PRO A 71 8.00 -12.28 11.41
CA PRO A 71 8.68 -13.46 10.89
C PRO A 71 7.95 -14.75 11.30
N PRO A 72 7.96 -15.79 10.46
CA PRO A 72 7.52 -17.12 10.86
C PRO A 72 8.25 -17.62 12.10
N GLN A 73 7.64 -18.55 12.83
CA GLN A 73 8.21 -19.05 14.08
C GLN A 73 9.58 -19.71 13.84
N GLY A 74 10.63 -19.18 14.47
CA GLY A 74 11.99 -19.69 14.37
C GLY A 74 12.79 -19.18 13.17
N MET A 75 12.24 -18.23 12.40
CA MET A 75 12.90 -17.59 11.25
C MET A 75 13.22 -16.12 11.54
N ASP A 76 14.17 -15.57 10.80
CA ASP A 76 14.54 -14.16 10.84
C ASP A 76 13.72 -13.33 9.83
N GLU A 77 13.66 -12.00 10.02
CA GLU A 77 12.97 -11.10 9.07
C GLU A 77 13.51 -11.17 7.63
N THR A 78 14.71 -11.73 7.45
CA THR A 78 15.35 -11.94 6.14
C THR A 78 14.79 -13.13 5.38
N GLU A 79 14.13 -14.07 6.05
CA GLU A 79 13.60 -15.32 5.46
C GLU A 79 12.12 -15.19 5.03
N GLY A 80 11.44 -14.15 5.49
CA GLY A 80 10.05 -13.85 5.12
C GLY A 80 9.27 -13.19 6.24
N LEU A 81 8.08 -12.70 5.90
CA LEU A 81 7.15 -12.10 6.87
C LEU A 81 5.74 -12.65 6.62
N GLU A 82 5.05 -12.98 7.70
CA GLU A 82 3.66 -13.38 7.71
C GLU A 82 2.78 -12.24 8.21
N ILE A 83 1.58 -12.14 7.63
CA ILE A 83 0.58 -11.18 8.08
C ILE A 83 -0.23 -11.80 9.20
N LYS A 84 -0.24 -11.16 10.37
CA LYS A 84 -1.14 -11.47 11.48
C LYS A 84 -2.15 -10.36 11.64
N VAL A 85 -3.39 -10.75 11.87
CA VAL A 85 -4.52 -9.83 12.07
C VAL A 85 -5.10 -10.04 13.45
N SER A 86 -5.62 -8.97 14.05
CA SER A 86 -6.40 -9.05 15.27
C SER A 86 -7.77 -8.43 15.07
N PHE A 87 -8.78 -9.01 15.72
CA PHE A 87 -10.12 -8.46 15.81
C PHE A 87 -10.54 -8.46 17.26
N HIS A 88 -11.05 -7.33 17.75
CA HIS A 88 -11.44 -7.18 19.16
C HIS A 88 -10.35 -7.61 20.15
N GLY A 89 -9.07 -7.36 19.81
CA GLY A 89 -7.90 -7.72 20.61
C GLY A 89 -7.45 -9.19 20.53
N VAL A 90 -8.13 -10.05 19.77
CA VAL A 90 -7.75 -11.45 19.57
C VAL A 90 -6.89 -11.59 18.32
N TRP A 91 -5.62 -11.96 18.50
CA TRP A 91 -4.68 -12.20 17.39
C TRP A 91 -4.92 -13.57 16.74
N LYS A 92 -4.99 -13.57 15.41
CA LYS A 92 -5.17 -14.75 14.59
C LYS A 92 -4.04 -14.86 13.58
N GLN A 93 -3.56 -16.08 13.39
CA GLN A 93 -2.53 -16.39 12.38
C GLN A 93 -3.12 -16.67 11.00
N SER A 94 -4.38 -17.12 10.92
CA SER A 94 -4.98 -17.49 9.65
C SER A 94 -5.72 -16.35 8.97
N LEU A 95 -5.33 -16.04 7.73
CA LEU A 95 -6.05 -15.14 6.82
C LEU A 95 -7.34 -15.76 6.24
N THR A 96 -7.54 -17.08 6.40
CA THR A 96 -8.67 -17.80 5.80
C THR A 96 -10.01 -17.47 6.44
N GLU A 97 -10.00 -16.95 7.67
CA GLU A 97 -11.21 -16.56 8.40
C GLU A 97 -11.75 -15.18 7.99
N LEU A 98 -11.01 -14.44 7.16
CA LEU A 98 -11.38 -13.12 6.69
C LEU A 98 -12.38 -13.19 5.54
N SER A 99 -13.37 -12.29 5.56
CA SER A 99 -14.26 -12.10 4.41
C SER A 99 -13.47 -11.65 3.16
N GLY A 100 -14.05 -11.80 1.97
CA GLY A 100 -13.42 -11.34 0.73
C GLY A 100 -13.03 -9.85 0.79
N GLY A 101 -13.95 -8.99 1.23
CA GLY A 101 -13.70 -7.56 1.39
C GLY A 101 -12.63 -7.24 2.44
N GLN A 102 -12.60 -7.97 3.56
CA GLN A 102 -11.57 -7.78 4.59
C GLN A 102 -10.17 -8.15 4.06
N ARG A 103 -10.04 -9.21 3.27
CA ARG A 103 -8.77 -9.58 2.63
C ARG A 103 -8.31 -8.50 1.65
N SER A 104 -9.23 -7.94 0.87
CA SER A 104 -8.93 -6.80 -0.02
C SER A 104 -8.47 -5.56 0.75
N LEU A 105 -9.13 -5.21 1.87
CA LEU A 105 -8.72 -4.10 2.73
C LEU A 105 -7.35 -4.32 3.36
N LEU A 106 -7.06 -5.54 3.82
CA LEU A 106 -5.78 -5.91 4.40
C LEU A 106 -4.65 -5.73 3.36
N ALA A 107 -4.86 -6.24 2.14
CA ALA A 107 -3.91 -6.09 1.05
C ALA A 107 -3.70 -4.61 0.68
N LEU A 108 -4.78 -3.84 0.54
CA LEU A 108 -4.73 -2.40 0.27
C LEU A 108 -3.95 -1.66 1.37
N SER A 109 -4.20 -1.99 2.64
CA SER A 109 -3.50 -1.40 3.79
C SER A 109 -2.00 -1.64 3.73
N LEU A 110 -1.59 -2.86 3.37
CA LEU A 110 -0.17 -3.22 3.23
C LEU A 110 0.49 -2.44 2.09
N VAL A 111 -0.16 -2.37 0.93
CA VAL A 111 0.33 -1.60 -0.22
C VAL A 111 0.50 -0.13 0.16
N LEU A 112 -0.49 0.48 0.80
CA LEU A 112 -0.43 1.88 1.22
C LEU A 112 0.64 2.12 2.28
N ALA A 113 0.84 1.22 3.23
CA ALA A 113 1.91 1.31 4.22
C ALA A 113 3.30 1.30 3.54
N LEU A 114 3.49 0.47 2.51
CA LEU A 114 4.71 0.47 1.70
C LEU A 114 4.89 1.78 0.92
N LEU A 115 3.81 2.35 0.39
CA LEU A 115 3.84 3.65 -0.30
C LEU A 115 4.14 4.80 0.66
N LEU A 116 3.74 4.71 1.93
CA LEU A 116 4.05 5.72 2.95
C LEU A 116 5.52 5.66 3.42
N PHE A 117 6.15 4.49 3.33
CA PHE A 117 7.58 4.36 3.64
C PHE A 117 8.43 5.25 2.73
N LYS A 118 8.10 5.28 1.42
CA LYS A 118 8.75 6.11 0.40
C LYS A 118 7.66 6.86 -0.40
N PRO A 119 7.19 8.02 0.12
CA PRO A 119 6.05 8.72 -0.44
C PRO A 119 6.34 9.26 -1.84
N ALA A 120 5.34 9.18 -2.71
CA ALA A 120 5.34 9.73 -4.05
C ALA A 120 4.51 11.03 -4.08
N PRO A 121 4.82 11.96 -4.99
CA PRO A 121 4.04 13.18 -5.14
C PRO A 121 2.61 12.93 -5.66
N MET A 122 2.39 11.82 -6.38
CA MET A 122 1.11 11.48 -6.99
C MET A 122 0.86 9.97 -6.94
N TYR A 123 -0.40 9.59 -6.71
CA TYR A 123 -0.91 8.22 -6.75
C TYR A 123 -2.16 8.14 -7.63
N ILE A 124 -2.27 7.05 -8.40
CA ILE A 124 -3.45 6.74 -9.22
C ILE A 124 -4.01 5.41 -8.73
N LEU A 125 -5.28 5.38 -8.34
CA LEU A 125 -5.98 4.20 -7.84
C LEU A 125 -7.15 3.92 -8.78
N ASP A 126 -7.17 2.75 -9.41
CA ASP A 126 -8.19 2.37 -10.38
C ASP A 126 -9.03 1.21 -9.84
N GLU A 127 -10.33 1.45 -9.62
CA GLU A 127 -11.33 0.48 -9.17
C GLU A 127 -10.94 -0.36 -7.93
N ILE A 128 -10.13 0.23 -7.04
CA ILE A 128 -9.66 -0.43 -5.80
C ILE A 128 -10.80 -0.79 -4.83
N ASP A 129 -11.97 -0.21 -5.06
CA ASP A 129 -13.17 -0.32 -4.25
C ASP A 129 -14.17 -1.34 -4.81
N SER A 130 -13.90 -1.96 -5.95
CA SER A 130 -14.78 -2.96 -6.60
C SER A 130 -15.26 -4.04 -5.63
N ALA A 131 -14.36 -4.58 -4.81
CA ALA A 131 -14.63 -5.64 -3.84
C ALA A 131 -15.13 -5.15 -2.46
N LEU A 132 -15.36 -3.84 -2.27
CA LEU A 132 -15.59 -3.24 -0.96
C LEU A 132 -17.00 -2.66 -0.78
N ASP A 133 -17.62 -2.88 0.37
CA ASP A 133 -18.91 -2.27 0.70
C ASP A 133 -18.83 -0.76 0.90
N LEU A 134 -19.98 -0.07 0.81
CA LEU A 134 -20.07 1.39 0.88
C LEU A 134 -19.43 1.96 2.17
N SER A 135 -19.64 1.32 3.31
CA SER A 135 -19.04 1.74 4.60
C SER A 135 -17.50 1.72 4.55
N HIS A 136 -16.91 0.70 3.92
CA HIS A 136 -15.46 0.59 3.77
C HIS A 136 -14.91 1.61 2.75
N THR A 137 -15.65 1.92 1.68
CA THR A 137 -15.22 2.93 0.70
C THR A 137 -15.09 4.33 1.32
N GLN A 138 -15.99 4.71 2.23
CA GLN A 138 -15.89 6.00 2.93
C GLN A 138 -14.63 6.09 3.79
N ASN A 139 -14.26 5.00 4.47
CA ASN A 139 -13.06 4.94 5.30
C ASN A 139 -11.77 5.10 4.46
N ILE A 140 -11.75 4.63 3.21
CA ILE A 140 -10.59 4.81 2.31
C ILE A 140 -10.36 6.30 2.02
N GLY A 141 -11.41 7.05 1.69
CA GLY A 141 -11.29 8.48 1.44
C GLY A 141 -10.75 9.23 2.66
N HIS A 142 -11.25 8.90 3.86
CA HIS A 142 -10.75 9.47 5.11
C HIS A 142 -9.28 9.08 5.37
N MET A 143 -8.93 7.81 5.20
CA MET A 143 -7.58 7.29 5.38
C MET A 143 -6.57 7.98 4.44
N ILE A 144 -6.90 8.14 3.16
CA ILE A 144 -6.04 8.84 2.19
C ILE A 144 -5.76 10.27 2.67
N ARG A 145 -6.79 10.99 3.09
CA ARG A 145 -6.68 12.38 3.58
C ARG A 145 -5.83 12.49 4.85
N THR A 146 -5.95 11.52 5.76
CA THR A 146 -5.24 11.50 7.03
C THR A 146 -3.78 11.09 6.89
N HIS A 147 -3.49 10.04 6.11
CA HIS A 147 -2.15 9.46 6.00
C HIS A 147 -1.28 10.09 4.90
N PHE A 148 -1.89 10.73 3.90
CA PHE A 148 -1.16 11.31 2.77
C PHE A 148 -1.50 12.80 2.54
N PRO A 149 -1.26 13.68 3.53
CA PRO A 149 -1.62 15.10 3.42
C PRO A 149 -0.82 15.88 2.36
N HIS A 150 0.31 15.33 1.90
CA HIS A 150 1.23 16.00 0.97
C HIS A 150 1.32 15.32 -0.40
N SER A 151 0.44 14.36 -0.69
CA SER A 151 0.44 13.63 -1.96
C SER A 151 -0.88 13.83 -2.70
N GLN A 152 -0.82 13.90 -4.02
CA GLN A 152 -1.99 14.00 -4.88
C GLN A 152 -2.56 12.60 -5.16
N PHE A 153 -3.87 12.43 -5.04
CA PHE A 153 -4.56 11.18 -5.39
C PHE A 153 -5.52 11.42 -6.55
N ILE A 154 -5.43 10.56 -7.56
CA ILE A 154 -6.43 10.41 -8.62
C ILE A 154 -7.08 9.05 -8.39
N VAL A 155 -8.36 9.05 -8.08
CA VAL A 155 -9.12 7.81 -7.84
C VAL A 155 -10.16 7.66 -8.93
N VAL A 156 -10.12 6.52 -9.61
CA VAL A 156 -11.17 6.06 -10.53
C VAL A 156 -11.99 5.04 -9.77
N SER A 157 -13.29 5.32 -9.63
CA SER A 157 -14.22 4.50 -8.87
C SER A 157 -15.63 4.67 -9.43
N LEU A 158 -16.42 3.60 -9.31
CA LEU A 158 -17.84 3.58 -9.64
C LEU A 158 -18.74 3.75 -8.40
N LYS A 159 -18.17 3.77 -7.18
CA LYS A 159 -18.93 3.84 -5.93
C LYS A 159 -18.96 5.25 -5.36
N GLU A 160 -20.16 5.71 -5.02
CA GLU A 160 -20.39 7.05 -4.49
C GLU A 160 -19.68 7.32 -3.16
N GLY A 161 -19.38 6.29 -2.37
CA GLY A 161 -18.71 6.46 -1.07
C GLY A 161 -17.29 7.02 -1.16
N MET A 162 -16.61 6.87 -2.30
CA MET A 162 -15.30 7.51 -2.54
C MET A 162 -15.43 9.01 -2.87
N PHE A 163 -16.60 9.46 -3.31
CA PHE A 163 -16.78 10.82 -3.84
C PHE A 163 -16.85 11.87 -2.73
N ASN A 164 -17.37 11.50 -1.56
CA ASN A 164 -17.60 12.42 -0.44
C ASN A 164 -16.32 13.06 0.12
N HIS A 165 -15.16 12.43 -0.09
CA HIS A 165 -13.87 12.93 0.39
C HIS A 165 -13.01 13.57 -0.71
N ALA A 166 -13.51 13.63 -1.95
CA ALA A 166 -12.78 14.21 -3.07
C ALA A 166 -12.83 15.75 -3.02
N ASN A 167 -11.71 16.40 -3.30
CA ASN A 167 -11.68 17.86 -3.46
C ASN A 167 -12.32 18.30 -4.79
N VAL A 168 -12.21 17.46 -5.83
CA VAL A 168 -12.74 17.72 -7.16
C VAL A 168 -13.24 16.41 -7.74
N LEU A 169 -14.43 16.42 -8.33
CA LEU A 169 -14.98 15.29 -9.05
C LEU A 169 -14.94 15.54 -10.56
N PHE A 170 -14.56 14.50 -11.30
CA PHE A 170 -14.64 14.45 -12.75
C PHE A 170 -15.57 13.32 -13.16
N ARG A 171 -16.44 13.59 -14.12
CA ARG A 171 -17.34 12.59 -14.72
C ARG A 171 -16.96 12.39 -16.17
N THR A 172 -16.69 11.14 -16.53
CA THR A 172 -16.51 10.68 -17.91
C THR A 172 -17.87 10.32 -18.49
N ARG A 173 -18.13 10.67 -19.76
CA ARG A 173 -19.33 10.28 -20.52
C ARG A 173 -18.96 10.00 -21.96
N PHE A 174 -19.56 8.96 -22.53
CA PHE A 174 -19.48 8.68 -23.96
C PHE A 174 -20.72 9.24 -24.65
N ILE A 175 -20.55 10.23 -25.52
CA ILE A 175 -21.63 10.94 -26.23
C ILE A 175 -21.23 11.02 -27.69
N ASP A 176 -22.14 10.62 -28.59
CA ASP A 176 -21.96 10.70 -30.05
C ASP A 176 -20.63 10.13 -30.56
N GLY A 177 -20.24 8.95 -30.06
CA GLY A 177 -19.00 8.28 -30.46
C GLY A 177 -17.72 8.86 -29.85
N THR A 178 -17.82 9.88 -28.97
CA THR A 178 -16.67 10.59 -28.38
C THR A 178 -16.68 10.49 -26.85
N SER A 179 -15.53 10.19 -26.25
CA SER A 179 -15.33 10.24 -24.80
C SER A 179 -15.11 11.68 -24.34
N THR A 180 -15.98 12.16 -23.47
CA THR A 180 -15.95 13.51 -22.90
C THR A 180 -15.70 13.46 -21.39
N VAL A 181 -14.97 14.45 -20.87
CA VAL A 181 -14.71 14.60 -19.43
C VAL A 181 -15.26 15.94 -18.98
N THR A 182 -16.07 15.93 -17.92
CA THR A 182 -16.66 17.15 -17.35
C THR A 182 -16.39 17.22 -15.86
N ARG A 183 -16.02 18.40 -15.36
CA ARG A 183 -15.90 18.63 -13.92
C ARG A 183 -17.30 18.65 -13.29
N TYR A 184 -17.50 17.84 -12.27
CA TYR A 184 -18.76 17.77 -11.52
C TYR A 184 -18.65 18.68 -10.30
N ALA A 185 -19.57 19.63 -10.15
CA ALA A 185 -19.64 20.48 -8.97
C ALA A 185 -20.18 19.65 -7.80
N ILE A 186 -19.36 19.47 -6.76
CA ILE A 186 -19.82 18.97 -5.48
C ILE A 186 -20.68 20.11 -4.91
N ARG A 187 -22.00 19.90 -4.79
CA ARG A 187 -22.84 20.85 -4.05
C ARG A 187 -22.48 20.71 -2.58
N ASP A 188 -22.06 21.81 -1.95
CA ASP A 188 -21.93 21.87 -0.50
C ASP A 188 -23.28 21.53 0.14
N GLU A 189 -23.30 20.61 1.11
CA GLU A 189 -24.51 20.19 1.82
C GLU A 189 -25.12 21.28 2.73
N ASP A 190 -24.56 22.50 2.76
CA ASP A 190 -25.05 23.61 3.58
C ASP A 190 -26.25 24.38 2.99
N ASP A 191 -26.61 24.17 1.72
CA ASP A 191 -27.81 24.78 1.12
C ASP A 191 -29.05 23.88 1.28
N ARG A 192 -29.50 23.68 2.52
CA ARG A 192 -30.88 23.22 2.77
C ARG A 192 -31.86 24.37 2.51
N VAL A 193 -32.20 24.59 1.25
CA VAL A 193 -33.39 25.36 0.90
C VAL A 193 -34.62 24.52 1.27
N GLU A 194 -35.40 25.00 2.24
CA GLU A 194 -36.71 24.45 2.61
C GLU A 194 -37.54 24.21 1.35
N MET A 195 -37.97 22.96 1.13
CA MET A 195 -38.96 22.67 0.10
C MET A 195 -40.32 23.21 0.56
N PRO A 196 -41.07 23.94 -0.28
CA PRO A 196 -42.39 24.42 0.09
C PRO A 196 -43.32 23.22 0.31
N ALA A 197 -44.03 23.24 1.45
CA ALA A 197 -44.97 22.21 1.84
C ALA A 197 -45.99 21.92 0.73
N LYS A 198 -46.14 20.64 0.38
CA LYS A 198 -47.21 20.16 -0.51
C LYS A 198 -48.57 20.59 0.07
N LYS A 199 -49.27 21.50 -0.61
CA LYS A 199 -50.69 21.78 -0.35
C LYS A 199 -51.47 20.46 -0.49
N LYS A 200 -52.09 20.00 0.61
CA LYS A 200 -53.03 18.88 0.61
C LYS A 200 -54.16 19.23 -0.38
N ALA A 201 -54.32 18.40 -1.41
CA ALA A 201 -55.51 18.42 -2.25
C ALA A 201 -56.71 18.06 -1.37
N ARG A 202 -57.60 19.04 -1.21
CA ARG A 202 -58.89 18.88 -0.54
C ARG A 202 -59.83 18.26 -1.57
N THR A 203 -60.01 16.95 -1.54
CA THR A 203 -61.09 16.29 -2.27
C THR A 203 -62.38 16.61 -1.52
N GLU A 204 -63.08 17.65 -1.99
CA GLU A 204 -64.46 17.92 -1.59
C GLU A 204 -65.38 16.90 -2.26
N ALA A 205 -66.28 16.38 -1.44
CA ALA A 205 -67.37 15.50 -1.79
C ALA A 205 -68.30 16.19 -2.81
N THR A 206 -68.87 15.41 -3.71
CA THR A 206 -70.17 15.76 -4.28
C THR A 206 -71.00 14.49 -4.32
N ALA A 207 -71.86 14.35 -3.31
CA ALA A 207 -73.07 13.58 -3.40
C ALA A 207 -74.08 14.39 -4.23
N LYS A 208 -74.50 13.82 -5.36
CA LYS A 208 -75.88 13.89 -5.88
C LYS A 208 -76.04 12.89 -7.01
#